data_AF-A0A3B3WU04-F1
#
_entry.id   AF-A0A3B3WU04-F1
#
_cell.length_a   1.000
_cell.length_b   1.000
_cell.length_c   1.000
_cell.angle_alpha   90.00
_cell.angle_beta   90.00
_cell.angle_gamma   90.00
#
_symmetry.space_group_name_H-M   'P 1'
#
loop_
_entity.id
_entity.type
_entity.pdbx_description
1 polymer ?
#
loop_
_entity_poly.entity_id
_entity_poly.type
_entity_poly.pdbx_seq_one_letter_code
_entity_poly.pdbx_strand_id
1 'polypeptide(L)'
;MTQPSDDPGEQRAFRCSGEHGEAGASQTSTTPAHQWWEIEDILPERRTFVSSMASLWSKISAILPPTEEQFPLQFSDKVALSVVEMLKRARQQLYGDATSASSRILTAQIILDYSWERLNTGTWRHVDKEWRRVYSYGCLFKAAAICRRSPSEEEILQAIRTCDMGLLMGAAIMENILQVIVRILQREIRTLAKEEDAHENIEAKKRKIASPHVGLIKDELSVPRIKCPSLESFNANYLLPLKPVILEGIIDHWPALNQHPWSIEYLRSVAGCRTVPVEVGSRYTDEDWSQTLLTVNEFIDRYILNEVQDSESDHKAVGYLAQHQLFDQIPELKEDIRIPDYCCLGEDDEDDITVNAWFGPKGTVSPLHQDPQQNFLAQVVGNKYIRLYSPEDTEKLYPHQSQLLHNTSQVEVESPDAERFPEFVKAPYLECVLRSGDVLFIPVKYWHYVRSLEISFSVSFWWS
;
A
#
# COMPACT_ATOMS: atom_id res chain seq x y z
N MET A 1 -44.40 -27.33 3.73
CA MET A 1 -44.70 -26.25 4.68
C MET A 1 -43.38 -25.72 5.21
N THR A 2 -43.00 -24.57 4.66
CA THR A 2 -42.11 -23.52 5.17
C THR A 2 -41.38 -23.74 6.50
N GLN A 3 -40.05 -23.74 6.44
CA GLN A 3 -39.21 -22.99 7.38
C GLN A 3 -38.01 -22.35 6.66
N PRO A 4 -37.49 -21.22 7.17
CA PRO A 4 -36.60 -20.32 6.46
C PRO A 4 -35.12 -20.59 6.73
N SER A 5 -34.33 -20.05 5.80
CA SER A 5 -32.88 -19.91 5.78
C SER A 5 -32.41 -18.76 6.67
N ASP A 6 -31.45 -19.01 7.55
CA ASP A 6 -30.66 -17.96 8.23
C ASP A 6 -29.18 -18.07 7.83
N ASP A 7 -28.67 -16.93 7.39
CA ASP A 7 -27.31 -16.59 6.96
C ASP A 7 -26.54 -16.01 8.17
N PRO A 8 -25.29 -16.39 8.49
CA PRO A 8 -24.57 -15.79 9.59
C PRO A 8 -23.48 -14.81 9.10
N GLY A 9 -23.88 -13.54 8.98
CA GLY A 9 -23.00 -12.38 9.12
C GLY A 9 -23.07 -11.82 10.54
N GLU A 10 -21.95 -11.24 11.00
CA GLU A 10 -21.74 -10.57 12.30
C GLU A 10 -21.58 -11.44 13.57
N GLN A 11 -20.41 -11.29 14.21
CA GLN A 11 -20.31 -11.35 15.68
C GLN A 11 -19.56 -10.13 16.20
N ARG A 12 -20.35 -9.21 16.78
CA ARG A 12 -19.94 -8.20 17.75
C ARG A 12 -19.42 -8.87 19.02
N ALA A 13 -18.40 -8.25 19.61
CA ALA A 13 -17.79 -8.64 20.88
C ALA A 13 -18.66 -8.28 22.10
N PHE A 14 -18.57 -9.12 23.13
CA PHE A 14 -19.26 -9.03 24.40
C PHE A 14 -18.77 -7.88 25.29
N ARG A 15 -19.75 -7.24 25.98
CA ARG A 15 -19.56 -6.39 27.17
C ARG A 15 -19.11 -7.23 28.37
N CYS A 16 -18.24 -6.66 29.20
CA CYS A 16 -18.16 -7.00 30.62
C CYS A 16 -18.01 -5.72 31.45
N SER A 17 -18.81 -5.66 32.52
CA SER A 17 -19.08 -4.56 33.44
C SER A 17 -18.03 -4.39 34.54
N GLY A 18 -17.86 -3.15 35.03
CA GLY A 18 -17.22 -2.83 36.30
C GLY A 18 -17.30 -1.33 36.63
N GLU A 19 -18.32 -0.94 37.41
CA GLU A 19 -18.40 0.30 38.21
C GLU A 19 -17.41 0.20 39.40
N HIS A 20 -16.83 1.22 40.04
CA HIS A 20 -17.33 2.51 40.55
C HIS A 20 -16.15 3.47 40.87
N GLY A 21 -16.43 4.78 40.95
CA GLY A 21 -15.70 5.69 41.87
C GLY A 21 -15.55 7.14 41.40
N GLU A 22 -16.39 8.04 41.92
CA GLU A 22 -16.56 9.46 41.56
C GLU A 22 -15.53 10.48 42.13
N ALA A 23 -15.65 11.70 41.58
CA ALA A 23 -15.36 13.04 42.12
C ALA A 23 -13.90 13.56 42.03
N GLY A 24 -13.60 14.80 41.62
CA GLY A 24 -14.38 15.97 41.22
C GLY A 24 -13.48 17.22 41.06
N ALA A 25 -13.96 18.19 40.28
CA ALA A 25 -13.71 19.64 40.30
C ALA A 25 -12.29 20.26 40.04
N SER A 26 -12.20 20.95 38.89
CA SER A 26 -11.72 22.33 38.63
C SER A 26 -10.55 22.96 39.42
N GLN A 27 -9.54 23.50 38.70
CA GLN A 27 -9.30 24.96 38.52
C GLN A 27 -7.92 25.26 37.90
N THR A 28 -7.95 26.01 36.79
CA THR A 28 -7.12 27.16 36.34
C THR A 28 -5.70 27.45 36.85
N SER A 29 -4.90 27.96 35.89
CA SER A 29 -3.75 28.91 36.01
C SER A 29 -2.42 28.27 36.48
N THR A 30 -1.22 28.63 36.02
CA THR A 30 -0.71 29.77 35.24
C THR A 30 0.72 29.40 34.83
N THR A 31 1.16 29.84 33.65
CA THR A 31 2.58 29.89 33.23
C THR A 31 3.39 30.81 34.15
N PRO A 32 4.72 30.63 34.24
CA PRO A 32 5.56 31.68 33.67
C PRO A 32 6.82 31.18 32.96
N ALA A 33 7.13 31.91 31.89
CA ALA A 33 8.41 31.96 31.20
C ALA A 33 9.43 32.83 31.95
N HIS A 34 10.67 32.78 31.44
CA HIS A 34 11.86 33.57 31.75
C HIS A 34 12.82 33.01 32.81
N GLN A 35 13.96 32.50 32.36
CA GLN A 35 15.22 33.22 32.63
C GLN A 35 16.33 32.79 31.66
N TRP A 36 16.80 33.80 30.94
CA TRP A 36 18.04 33.81 30.17
C TRP A 36 19.21 33.91 31.15
N TRP A 37 20.27 33.14 30.91
CA TRP A 37 21.62 33.51 31.33
C TRP A 37 22.56 33.26 30.16
N GLU A 38 23.18 34.35 29.71
CA GLU A 38 24.41 34.37 28.93
C GLU A 38 25.56 34.00 29.86
N ILE A 39 26.40 33.03 29.45
CA ILE A 39 27.79 32.95 29.89
C ILE A 39 28.61 32.59 28.65
N GLU A 40 29.36 33.58 28.14
CA GLU A 40 30.46 33.41 27.21
C GLU A 40 31.71 32.82 27.91
N ASP A 41 32.45 32.04 27.13
CA ASP A 41 33.89 31.79 27.18
C ASP A 41 34.55 31.19 28.43
N ILE A 42 34.76 29.86 28.40
CA ILE A 42 36.08 29.22 28.64
C ILE A 42 36.17 27.93 27.77
N LEU A 43 36.92 27.98 26.67
CA LEU A 43 37.36 26.79 25.93
C LEU A 43 38.63 26.20 26.56
N PRO A 44 38.67 24.88 26.78
CA PRO A 44 39.89 24.14 26.48
C PRO A 44 39.61 22.97 25.52
N GLU A 45 40.51 22.90 24.54
CA GLU A 45 40.94 21.72 23.81
C GLU A 45 39.93 21.03 22.88
N ARG A 46 40.30 21.06 21.59
CA ARG A 46 39.75 20.26 20.49
C ARG A 46 39.64 18.79 20.89
N ARG A 47 38.49 18.39 21.43
CA ARG A 47 38.01 17.02 21.33
C ARG A 47 37.62 16.80 19.88
N THR A 48 38.40 15.98 19.20
CA THR A 48 38.02 15.33 17.96
C THR A 48 36.66 14.66 18.16
N PHE A 49 35.58 15.30 17.72
CA PHE A 49 34.30 14.65 17.52
C PHE A 49 34.46 13.71 16.32
N VAL A 50 35.01 12.53 16.57
CA VAL A 50 34.68 11.37 15.74
C VAL A 50 33.29 10.99 16.20
N SER A 51 32.28 11.44 15.46
CA SER A 51 30.94 10.85 15.53
C SER A 51 31.09 9.37 15.20
N SER A 52 31.14 8.53 16.24
CA SER A 52 31.08 7.09 16.08
C SER A 52 29.71 6.77 15.50
N MET A 53 29.61 6.63 14.18
CA MET A 53 28.40 6.08 13.56
C MET A 53 28.14 4.73 14.20
N ALA A 54 27.02 4.62 14.95
CA ALA A 54 26.59 3.36 15.49
C ALA A 54 26.47 2.35 14.34
N SER A 55 27.04 1.16 14.51
CA SER A 55 26.96 0.11 13.49
C SER A 55 25.49 -0.19 13.16
N LEU A 56 25.22 -0.66 11.94
CA LEU A 56 23.87 -1.07 11.53
C LEU A 56 23.25 -2.05 12.54
N TRP A 57 24.05 -3.02 13.02
CA TRP A 57 23.63 -3.94 14.07
C TRP A 57 23.20 -3.22 15.35
N SER A 58 23.96 -2.20 15.81
CA SER A 58 23.61 -1.44 17.01
C SER A 58 22.25 -0.75 16.89
N LYS A 59 21.89 -0.27 15.69
CA LYS A 59 20.57 0.35 15.43
C LYS A 59 19.45 -0.69 15.50
N ILE A 60 19.67 -1.89 14.93
CA ILE A 60 18.69 -2.99 14.94
C ILE A 60 18.55 -3.60 16.34
N SER A 61 19.65 -3.81 17.06
CA SER A 61 19.59 -4.39 18.40
C SER A 61 18.87 -3.49 19.41
N ALA A 62 18.91 -2.18 19.21
CA ALA A 62 18.24 -1.21 20.08
C ALA A 62 16.71 -1.25 20.03
N ILE A 63 16.12 -1.79 18.94
CA ILE A 63 14.66 -1.92 18.78
C ILE A 63 14.14 -3.33 19.10
N LEU A 64 15.05 -4.28 19.37
CA LEU A 64 14.68 -5.62 19.81
C LEU A 64 14.35 -5.61 21.32
N PRO A 65 13.54 -6.57 21.81
CA PRO A 65 13.38 -6.79 23.24
C PRO A 65 14.74 -6.88 23.95
N PRO A 66 14.93 -6.27 25.12
CA PRO A 66 16.26 -6.12 25.73
C PRO A 66 16.85 -7.44 26.23
N THR A 67 16.01 -8.45 26.51
CA THR A 67 16.45 -9.79 26.94
C THR A 67 15.73 -10.89 26.16
N GLU A 68 16.31 -12.10 26.17
CA GLU A 68 15.73 -13.26 25.49
C GLU A 68 14.33 -13.61 26.01
N GLU A 69 14.11 -13.46 27.33
CA GLU A 69 12.86 -13.79 28.02
C GLU A 69 11.72 -12.85 27.63
N GLN A 70 12.05 -11.59 27.30
CA GLN A 70 11.08 -10.59 26.87
C GLN A 70 10.70 -10.74 25.39
N PHE A 71 11.46 -11.51 24.61
CA PHE A 71 11.15 -11.74 23.21
C PHE A 71 10.02 -12.76 23.05
N PRO A 72 8.84 -12.34 22.54
CA PRO A 72 7.63 -13.16 22.56
C PRO A 72 7.66 -14.25 21.49
N LEU A 73 7.38 -15.49 21.89
CA LEU A 73 7.21 -16.65 21.00
C LEU A 73 6.07 -17.54 21.54
N GLN A 74 4.86 -17.00 21.61
CA GLN A 74 3.67 -17.71 22.05
C GLN A 74 2.85 -18.15 20.82
N PHE A 75 2.67 -19.46 20.70
CA PHE A 75 1.92 -20.15 19.65
C PHE A 75 1.08 -21.27 20.25
N SER A 76 -0.08 -21.54 19.66
CA SER A 76 -0.93 -22.68 20.00
C SER A 76 -0.39 -24.00 19.40
N ASP A 77 -1.13 -25.08 19.61
CA ASP A 77 -0.87 -26.40 19.04
C ASP A 77 -1.04 -26.46 17.51
N LYS A 78 -1.56 -25.40 16.90
CA LYS A 78 -1.63 -25.24 15.43
C LYS A 78 -0.26 -25.14 14.76
N VAL A 79 0.75 -24.64 15.48
CA VAL A 79 2.14 -24.60 14.99
C VAL A 79 2.88 -25.81 15.54
N ALA A 80 3.49 -26.59 14.64
CA ALA A 80 4.20 -27.81 15.03
C ALA A 80 5.31 -27.51 16.07
N LEU A 81 5.38 -28.34 17.12
CA LEU A 81 6.35 -28.19 18.22
C LEU A 81 7.81 -28.08 17.73
N SER A 82 8.16 -28.81 16.67
CA SER A 82 9.49 -28.73 16.04
C SER A 82 9.80 -27.34 15.48
N VAL A 83 8.81 -26.63 14.93
CA VAL A 83 8.96 -25.27 14.41
C VAL A 83 9.08 -24.27 15.56
N VAL A 84 8.29 -24.46 16.64
CA VAL A 84 8.41 -23.65 17.85
C VAL A 84 9.81 -23.78 18.46
N GLU A 85 10.38 -24.98 18.48
CA GLU A 85 11.74 -25.20 18.96
C GLU A 85 12.80 -24.54 18.05
N MET A 86 12.58 -24.56 16.74
CA MET A 86 13.43 -23.81 15.80
C MET A 86 13.36 -22.30 16.01
N LEU A 87 12.18 -21.74 16.28
CA LEU A 87 12.02 -20.32 16.63
C LEU A 87 12.76 -19.96 17.93
N LYS A 88 12.67 -20.80 18.96
CA LYS A 88 13.42 -20.62 20.22
C LYS A 88 14.92 -20.67 19.99
N ARG A 89 15.40 -21.60 19.16
CA ARG A 89 16.81 -21.67 18.76
C ARG A 89 17.26 -20.40 18.03
N ALA A 90 16.46 -19.90 17.08
CA ALA A 90 16.76 -18.66 16.37
C ALA A 90 16.81 -17.45 17.32
N ARG A 91 15.90 -17.40 18.30
CA ARG A 91 15.90 -16.40 19.37
C ARG A 91 17.17 -16.48 20.23
N GLN A 92 17.58 -17.66 20.69
CA GLN A 92 18.84 -17.83 21.43
C GLN A 92 20.05 -17.36 20.61
N GLN A 93 20.08 -17.69 19.32
CA GLN A 93 21.14 -17.25 18.41
C GLN A 93 21.16 -15.73 18.13
N LEU A 94 20.01 -15.07 18.28
CA LEU A 94 19.86 -13.62 18.16
C LEU A 94 20.50 -12.90 19.35
N TYR A 95 20.43 -13.46 20.56
CA TYR A 95 21.04 -12.86 21.75
C TYR A 95 22.47 -13.39 22.03
N GLY A 96 22.85 -14.54 21.46
CA GLY A 96 24.18 -15.14 21.64
C GLY A 96 25.23 -14.74 20.59
N ASP A 97 26.46 -14.47 21.05
CA ASP A 97 27.60 -14.16 20.17
C ASP A 97 28.34 -15.39 19.64
N ALA A 98 28.22 -16.54 20.31
CA ALA A 98 28.96 -17.76 19.99
C ALA A 98 28.54 -18.44 18.66
N THR A 99 27.41 -18.04 18.08
CA THR A 99 26.88 -18.68 16.86
C THR A 99 27.47 -18.05 15.60
N SER A 100 27.94 -18.88 14.66
CA SER A 100 28.40 -18.39 13.35
C SER A 100 27.24 -17.79 12.56
N ALA A 101 27.47 -16.76 11.74
CA ALA A 101 26.34 -16.17 10.99
C ALA A 101 25.73 -17.14 9.98
N SER A 102 26.51 -18.05 9.38
CA SER A 102 25.99 -19.11 8.52
C SER A 102 24.97 -19.97 9.25
N SER A 103 25.21 -20.29 10.53
CA SER A 103 24.25 -21.02 11.36
C SER A 103 22.99 -20.20 11.67
N ARG A 104 23.12 -18.88 11.90
CA ARG A 104 21.95 -17.99 12.13
C ARG A 104 21.06 -17.91 10.88
N ILE A 105 21.68 -17.66 9.73
CA ILE A 105 20.99 -17.57 8.43
C ILE A 105 20.30 -18.90 8.09
N LEU A 106 21.00 -20.04 8.26
CA LEU A 106 20.42 -21.36 8.02
C LEU A 106 19.20 -21.63 8.91
N THR A 107 19.30 -21.31 10.20
CA THR A 107 18.18 -21.51 11.16
C THR A 107 16.97 -20.67 10.74
N ALA A 108 17.18 -19.41 10.38
CA ALA A 108 16.11 -18.54 9.89
C ALA A 108 15.53 -19.01 8.54
N GLN A 109 16.37 -19.52 7.63
CA GLN A 109 15.93 -20.03 6.33
C GLN A 109 15.04 -21.26 6.48
N ILE A 110 15.37 -22.20 7.38
CA ILE A 110 14.53 -23.37 7.66
C ILE A 110 13.12 -22.95 8.14
N ILE A 111 13.05 -21.93 9.00
CA ILE A 111 11.76 -21.40 9.49
C ILE A 111 10.97 -20.80 8.33
N LEU A 112 11.63 -20.03 7.45
CA LEU A 112 11.00 -19.42 6.29
C LEU A 112 10.50 -20.46 5.28
N ASP A 113 11.30 -21.46 4.94
CA ASP A 113 10.91 -22.49 3.97
C ASP A 113 9.70 -23.28 4.46
N TYR A 114 9.73 -23.71 5.73
CA TYR A 114 8.61 -24.46 6.31
C TYR A 114 7.33 -23.62 6.40
N SER A 115 7.45 -22.38 6.87
CA SER A 115 6.28 -21.50 6.97
C SER A 115 5.75 -21.09 5.59
N TRP A 116 6.62 -20.88 4.59
CA TRP A 116 6.22 -20.64 3.21
C TRP A 116 5.35 -21.77 2.66
N GLU A 117 5.75 -23.03 2.83
CA GLU A 117 4.94 -24.17 2.41
C GLU A 117 3.56 -24.15 3.08
N ARG A 118 3.50 -23.81 4.37
CA ARG A 118 2.23 -23.70 5.12
C ARG A 118 1.35 -22.56 4.62
N LEU A 119 1.92 -21.40 4.30
CA LEU A 119 1.17 -20.27 3.74
C LEU A 119 0.61 -20.57 2.35
N ASN A 120 1.27 -21.43 1.58
CA ASN A 120 0.88 -21.79 0.22
C ASN A 120 0.15 -23.14 0.14
N THR A 121 -0.27 -23.71 1.29
CA THR A 121 -1.10 -24.91 1.32
C THR A 121 -2.59 -24.53 1.30
N GLY A 122 -3.20 -24.55 0.11
CA GLY A 122 -4.63 -24.29 -0.07
C GLY A 122 -4.97 -22.80 -0.29
N THR A 123 -6.22 -22.42 0.02
CA THR A 123 -6.72 -21.05 -0.22
C THR A 123 -6.22 -20.09 0.85
N TRP A 124 -5.74 -18.91 0.45
CA TRP A 124 -5.22 -17.86 1.35
C TRP A 124 -6.15 -17.52 2.53
N ARG A 125 -7.47 -17.49 2.29
CA ARG A 125 -8.47 -17.19 3.34
C ARG A 125 -8.47 -18.17 4.52
N HIS A 126 -7.93 -19.37 4.34
CA HIS A 126 -7.84 -20.40 5.39
C HIS A 126 -6.46 -20.44 6.06
N VAL A 127 -5.52 -19.58 5.63
CA VAL A 127 -4.18 -19.53 6.20
C VAL A 127 -4.25 -18.98 7.62
N ASP A 128 -3.85 -19.81 8.58
CA ASP A 128 -3.91 -19.44 10.00
C ASP A 128 -2.94 -18.29 10.33
N LYS A 129 -3.43 -17.33 11.12
CA LYS A 129 -2.65 -16.15 11.54
C LYS A 129 -1.37 -16.53 12.28
N GLU A 130 -1.33 -17.66 12.99
CA GLU A 130 -0.12 -18.12 13.66
C GLU A 130 0.99 -18.50 12.66
N TRP A 131 0.67 -19.14 11.54
CA TRP A 131 1.65 -19.44 10.49
C TRP A 131 2.19 -18.17 9.82
N ARG A 132 1.33 -17.14 9.67
CA ARG A 132 1.75 -15.81 9.21
C ARG A 132 2.70 -15.13 10.20
N ARG A 133 2.47 -15.28 11.51
CA ARG A 133 3.40 -14.83 12.56
C ARG A 133 4.73 -15.59 12.50
N VAL A 134 4.71 -16.92 12.33
CA VAL A 134 5.94 -17.73 12.16
C VAL A 134 6.79 -17.21 11.00
N TYR A 135 6.17 -16.96 9.84
CA TYR A 135 6.86 -16.41 8.68
C TYR A 135 7.50 -15.05 8.99
N SER A 136 6.78 -14.18 9.69
CA SER A 136 7.26 -12.85 10.10
C SER A 136 8.48 -12.93 11.03
N TYR A 137 8.48 -13.86 12.00
CA TYR A 137 9.65 -14.11 12.85
C TYR A 137 10.82 -14.67 12.05
N GLY A 138 10.56 -15.57 11.08
CA GLY A 138 11.59 -16.06 10.16
C GLY A 138 12.26 -14.91 9.39
N CYS A 139 11.46 -13.97 8.87
CA CYS A 139 11.95 -12.77 8.19
C CYS A 139 12.79 -11.90 9.13
N LEU A 140 12.30 -11.66 10.35
CA LEU A 140 13.03 -10.89 11.38
C LEU A 140 14.39 -11.52 11.68
N PHE A 141 14.44 -12.82 11.94
CA PHE A 141 15.68 -13.52 12.27
C PHE A 141 16.67 -13.50 11.10
N LYS A 142 16.20 -13.68 9.87
CA LYS A 142 17.07 -13.63 8.68
C LYS A 142 17.62 -12.22 8.46
N ALA A 143 16.77 -11.19 8.51
CA ALA A 143 17.21 -9.80 8.37
C ALA A 143 18.21 -9.40 9.47
N ALA A 144 17.93 -9.74 10.73
CA ALA A 144 18.83 -9.51 11.85
C ALA A 144 20.16 -10.26 11.70
N ALA A 145 20.15 -11.51 11.22
CA ALA A 145 21.36 -12.29 11.00
C ALA A 145 22.28 -11.69 9.92
N ILE A 146 21.70 -11.17 8.83
CA ILE A 146 22.42 -10.44 7.78
C ILE A 146 23.07 -9.17 8.37
N CYS A 147 22.29 -8.38 9.11
CA CYS A 147 22.71 -7.08 9.59
C CYS A 147 23.63 -7.11 10.81
N ARG A 148 23.88 -8.28 11.42
CA ARG A 148 24.75 -8.42 12.59
C ARG A 148 26.23 -8.20 12.28
N ARG A 149 26.61 -8.31 11.00
CA ARG A 149 27.98 -8.04 10.52
C ARG A 149 28.05 -6.64 9.92
N SER A 150 29.06 -6.41 9.10
CA SER A 150 29.14 -5.27 8.19
C SER A 150 28.67 -5.76 6.81
N PRO A 151 27.35 -5.75 6.53
CA PRO A 151 26.82 -6.28 5.29
C PRO A 151 27.22 -5.40 4.09
N SER A 152 27.32 -6.01 2.92
CA SER A 152 27.37 -5.27 1.65
C SER A 152 26.02 -4.60 1.34
N GLU A 153 25.99 -3.69 0.36
CA GLU A 153 24.75 -3.09 -0.12
C GLU A 153 23.75 -4.15 -0.59
N GLU A 154 24.20 -5.15 -1.35
CA GLU A 154 23.38 -6.26 -1.83
C GLU A 154 22.78 -7.07 -0.67
N GLU A 155 23.55 -7.29 0.39
CA GLU A 155 23.06 -7.95 1.60
C GLU A 155 21.99 -7.11 2.33
N ILE A 156 22.16 -5.78 2.38
CA ILE A 156 21.15 -4.87 2.94
C ILE A 156 19.86 -4.90 2.11
N LEU A 157 19.96 -4.86 0.77
CA LEU A 157 18.81 -4.99 -0.12
C LEU A 157 18.10 -6.33 0.06
N GLN A 158 18.86 -7.42 0.24
CA GLN A 158 18.30 -8.74 0.54
C GLN A 158 17.61 -8.78 1.92
N ALA A 159 18.11 -8.04 2.92
CA ALA A 159 17.45 -7.89 4.22
C ALA A 159 16.15 -7.07 4.10
N ILE A 160 16.14 -5.97 3.34
CA ILE A 160 14.92 -5.18 3.04
C ILE A 160 13.87 -6.08 2.37
N ARG A 161 14.25 -6.80 1.30
CA ARG A 161 13.37 -7.74 0.62
C ARG A 161 12.82 -8.79 1.57
N THR A 162 13.66 -9.32 2.47
CA THR A 162 13.22 -10.29 3.48
C THR A 162 12.16 -9.71 4.42
N CYS A 163 12.35 -8.46 4.88
CA CYS A 163 11.35 -7.77 5.70
C CYS A 163 10.06 -7.48 4.93
N ASP A 164 10.15 -7.00 3.68
CA ASP A 164 8.98 -6.74 2.84
C ASP A 164 8.17 -8.01 2.57
N MET A 165 8.81 -9.16 2.35
CA MET A 165 8.12 -10.44 2.26
C MET A 165 7.34 -10.74 3.56
N GLY A 166 7.92 -10.44 4.72
CA GLY A 166 7.26 -10.59 6.02
C GLY A 166 6.08 -9.63 6.20
N LEU A 167 6.16 -8.42 5.64
CA LEU A 167 5.05 -7.45 5.64
C LEU A 167 3.91 -7.88 4.69
N LEU A 168 4.25 -8.43 3.52
CA LEU A 168 3.29 -8.85 2.50
C LEU A 168 2.59 -10.16 2.87
N MET A 169 3.34 -11.16 3.34
CA MET A 169 2.83 -12.52 3.56
C MET A 169 2.62 -12.86 5.03
N GLY A 170 3.28 -12.13 5.92
CA GLY A 170 3.23 -12.39 7.35
C GLY A 170 2.05 -11.73 8.06
N ALA A 171 2.19 -11.62 9.37
CA ALA A 171 1.27 -10.93 10.26
C ALA A 171 2.10 -10.09 11.23
N ALA A 172 1.58 -8.92 11.62
CA ALA A 172 2.26 -8.00 12.52
C ALA A 172 2.82 -8.71 13.77
N ILE A 173 4.09 -8.44 14.08
CA ILE A 173 4.79 -8.88 15.29
C ILE A 173 5.46 -7.68 15.93
N MET A 174 5.45 -7.60 17.27
CA MET A 174 6.13 -6.57 18.07
C MET A 174 5.91 -5.16 17.49
N GLU A 175 4.65 -4.76 17.35
CA GLU A 175 4.27 -3.43 16.85
C GLU A 175 4.89 -3.09 15.47
N ASN A 176 4.81 -4.04 14.53
CA ASN A 176 5.34 -3.91 13.18
C ASN A 176 6.87 -3.67 13.12
N ILE A 177 7.64 -4.38 13.95
CA ILE A 177 9.10 -4.27 14.00
C ILE A 177 9.80 -4.39 12.63
N LEU A 178 9.26 -5.20 11.70
CA LEU A 178 9.82 -5.34 10.35
C LEU A 178 9.80 -4.00 9.59
N GLN A 179 8.75 -3.20 9.77
CA GLN A 179 8.65 -1.86 9.19
C GLN A 179 9.74 -0.93 9.75
N VAL A 180 10.01 -1.03 11.05
CA VAL A 180 11.07 -0.24 11.71
C VAL A 180 12.45 -0.66 11.19
N ILE A 181 12.71 -1.96 11.03
CA ILE A 181 13.96 -2.47 10.46
C ILE A 181 14.15 -1.95 9.03
N VAL A 182 13.11 -2.02 8.18
CA VAL A 182 13.21 -1.51 6.80
C VAL A 182 13.57 -0.02 6.78
N ARG A 183 12.96 0.81 7.64
CA ARG A 183 13.32 2.24 7.75
C ARG A 183 14.79 2.43 8.13
N ILE A 184 15.34 1.61 9.03
CA ILE A 184 16.76 1.65 9.40
C ILE A 184 17.64 1.30 8.19
N LEU A 185 17.30 0.21 7.49
CA LEU A 185 18.05 -0.28 6.33
C LEU A 185 18.01 0.69 5.15
N GLN A 186 16.85 1.28 4.86
CA GLN A 186 16.69 2.29 3.81
C GLN A 186 17.54 3.54 4.08
N ARG A 187 17.62 3.98 5.34
CA ARG A 187 18.51 5.10 5.72
C ARG A 187 19.97 4.75 5.49
N GLU A 188 20.36 3.51 5.73
CA GLU A 188 21.72 3.03 5.45
C GLU A 188 22.01 3.06 3.94
N ILE A 189 21.13 2.49 3.10
CA ILE A 189 21.24 2.54 1.62
C ILE A 189 21.32 3.99 1.12
N ARG A 190 20.44 4.88 1.60
CA ARG A 190 20.49 6.30 1.21
C ARG A 190 21.78 7.00 1.64
N THR A 191 22.44 6.53 2.70
CA THR A 191 23.74 7.08 3.13
C THR A 191 24.83 6.62 2.17
N LEU A 192 24.85 5.33 1.81
CA LEU A 192 25.78 4.76 0.83
C LEU A 192 25.62 5.41 -0.55
N ALA A 193 24.39 5.56 -1.04
CA ALA A 193 24.11 6.20 -2.33
C ALA A 193 24.54 7.67 -2.36
N LYS A 194 24.38 8.42 -1.26
CA LYS A 194 24.85 9.83 -1.18
C LYS A 194 26.37 9.96 -1.19
N GLU A 195 27.10 8.94 -0.73
CA GLU A 195 28.56 8.89 -0.83
C GLU A 195 29.02 8.64 -2.27
N GLU A 196 28.22 7.90 -3.06
CA GLU A 196 28.48 7.64 -4.49
C GLU A 196 28.02 8.79 -5.41
N ASP A 197 26.86 9.40 -5.14
CA ASP A 197 26.27 10.51 -5.92
C ASP A 197 27.06 11.82 -5.82
N ALA A 198 28.05 11.92 -4.92
CA ALA A 198 29.02 13.03 -4.93
C ALA A 198 29.86 13.07 -6.22
N HIS A 199 29.78 12.04 -7.07
CA HIS A 199 30.58 11.91 -8.30
C HIS A 199 29.83 11.92 -9.63
N GLU A 200 28.49 11.85 -9.69
CA GLU A 200 27.78 11.88 -10.97
C GLU A 200 26.49 12.73 -10.91
N ASN A 201 26.51 13.84 -11.63
CA ASN A 201 25.40 14.76 -11.77
C ASN A 201 24.76 14.51 -13.14
N ILE A 202 23.67 13.74 -13.20
CA ILE A 202 22.96 13.46 -14.46
C ILE A 202 21.68 14.28 -14.51
N GLU A 203 21.62 15.20 -15.49
CA GLU A 203 20.44 16.00 -15.81
C GLU A 203 19.28 15.13 -16.33
N ALA A 204 18.18 15.08 -15.59
CA ALA A 204 16.93 14.49 -16.04
C ALA A 204 16.24 15.41 -17.07
N LYS A 205 16.24 15.01 -18.34
CA LYS A 205 15.48 15.67 -19.41
C LYS A 205 13.98 15.49 -19.18
N LYS A 206 13.28 16.57 -18.85
CA LYS A 206 11.81 16.65 -18.88
C LYS A 206 11.31 16.31 -20.29
N ARG A 207 10.80 15.08 -20.48
CA ARG A 207 10.05 14.71 -21.70
C ARG A 207 8.66 15.36 -21.62
N LYS A 208 8.30 16.14 -22.65
CA LYS A 208 6.91 16.57 -22.86
C LYS A 208 6.11 15.36 -23.36
N ILE A 209 5.23 14.84 -22.52
CA ILE A 209 4.27 13.79 -22.87
C ILE A 209 3.18 14.43 -23.72
N ALA A 210 2.91 13.87 -24.90
CA ALA A 210 1.84 14.32 -25.78
C ALA A 210 0.48 13.95 -25.15
N SER A 211 -0.44 14.92 -25.13
CA SER A 211 -1.82 14.72 -24.64
C SER A 211 -2.47 13.55 -25.39
N PRO A 212 -2.85 12.47 -24.72
CA PRO A 212 -3.65 11.42 -25.34
C PRO A 212 -4.99 12.01 -25.80
N HIS A 213 -5.39 11.69 -27.03
CA HIS A 213 -6.73 12.00 -27.54
C HIS A 213 -7.73 11.08 -26.85
N VAL A 214 -8.44 11.59 -25.84
CA VAL A 214 -9.75 11.05 -25.48
C VAL A 214 -10.75 11.70 -26.42
N GLY A 215 -11.68 10.92 -26.97
CA GLY A 215 -12.80 11.48 -27.73
C GLY A 215 -13.53 12.54 -26.91
N LEU A 216 -14.15 13.52 -27.58
CA LEU A 216 -14.98 14.53 -26.91
C LEU A 216 -16.09 13.82 -26.11
N ILE A 217 -15.97 13.83 -24.79
CA ILE A 217 -17.02 13.39 -23.88
C ILE A 217 -18.19 14.35 -24.04
N LYS A 218 -19.38 13.83 -24.31
CA LYS A 218 -20.58 14.65 -24.41
C LYS A 218 -20.99 15.13 -23.03
N ASP A 219 -21.38 16.40 -22.92
CA ASP A 219 -21.77 17.01 -21.64
C ASP A 219 -22.87 16.21 -20.91
N GLU A 220 -23.83 15.65 -21.66
CA GLU A 220 -24.93 14.82 -21.15
C GLU A 220 -24.50 13.49 -20.51
N LEU A 221 -23.31 12.99 -20.85
CA LEU A 221 -22.70 11.78 -20.30
C LEU A 221 -21.58 12.10 -19.30
N SER A 222 -21.25 13.37 -19.10
CA SER A 222 -20.13 13.76 -18.27
C SER A 222 -20.46 13.62 -16.78
N VAL A 223 -19.51 13.10 -16.01
CA VAL A 223 -19.59 13.17 -14.54
C VAL A 223 -19.52 14.65 -14.12
N PRO A 224 -20.45 15.13 -13.26
CA PRO A 224 -20.43 16.52 -12.81
C PRO A 224 -19.13 16.84 -12.04
N ARG A 225 -18.63 18.06 -12.23
CA ARG A 225 -17.45 18.58 -11.54
C ARG A 225 -17.87 19.72 -10.61
N ILE A 226 -17.45 19.66 -9.36
CA ILE A 226 -17.73 20.69 -8.35
C ILE A 226 -16.47 21.03 -7.56
N LYS A 227 -16.27 22.31 -7.30
CA LYS A 227 -15.10 22.80 -6.57
C LYS A 227 -15.40 22.91 -5.09
N CYS A 228 -14.63 22.20 -4.27
CA CYS A 228 -14.66 22.25 -2.80
C CYS A 228 -16.08 22.42 -2.19
N PRO A 229 -17.05 21.52 -2.45
CA PRO A 229 -18.37 21.62 -1.86
C PRO A 229 -18.30 21.50 -0.33
N SER A 230 -19.24 22.12 0.39
CA SER A 230 -19.38 21.86 1.83
C SER A 230 -19.73 20.39 2.09
N LEU A 231 -19.39 19.88 3.28
CA LEU A 231 -19.78 18.53 3.71
C LEU A 231 -21.29 18.31 3.58
N GLU A 232 -22.10 19.29 3.99
CA GLU A 232 -23.57 19.24 3.86
C GLU A 232 -24.02 19.12 2.40
N SER A 233 -23.43 19.93 1.51
CA SER A 233 -23.76 19.91 0.08
C SER A 233 -23.34 18.59 -0.56
N PHE A 234 -22.16 18.06 -0.22
CA PHE A 234 -21.71 16.76 -0.70
C PHE A 234 -22.64 15.65 -0.21
N ASN A 235 -22.96 15.65 1.08
CA ASN A 235 -23.80 14.64 1.71
C ASN A 235 -25.19 14.58 1.06
N ALA A 236 -25.88 15.74 1.00
CA ALA A 236 -27.25 15.81 0.51
C ALA A 236 -27.38 15.53 -1.00
N ASN A 237 -26.42 15.97 -1.82
CA ASN A 237 -26.55 15.93 -3.28
C ASN A 237 -25.87 14.73 -3.94
N TYR A 238 -24.89 14.09 -3.27
CA TYR A 238 -24.05 13.05 -3.87
C TYR A 238 -23.94 11.78 -3.02
N LEU A 239 -23.61 11.89 -1.73
CA LEU A 239 -23.46 10.71 -0.86
C LEU A 239 -24.81 10.00 -0.65
N LEU A 240 -25.81 10.67 -0.08
CA LEU A 240 -27.12 10.07 0.19
C LEU A 240 -27.85 9.61 -1.09
N PRO A 241 -27.82 10.36 -2.21
CA PRO A 241 -28.44 9.91 -3.45
C PRO A 241 -27.60 8.92 -4.26
N LEU A 242 -26.40 8.55 -3.78
CA LEU A 242 -25.44 7.68 -4.48
C LEU A 242 -25.14 8.14 -5.91
N LYS A 243 -24.71 9.40 -6.06
CA LYS A 243 -24.37 9.99 -7.36
C LYS A 243 -22.87 10.25 -7.48
N PRO A 244 -22.21 9.73 -8.54
CA PRO A 244 -20.82 10.05 -8.80
C PRO A 244 -20.59 11.53 -9.03
N VAL A 245 -19.44 12.02 -8.58
CA VAL A 245 -19.04 13.43 -8.76
C VAL A 245 -17.53 13.57 -8.71
N ILE A 246 -16.99 14.51 -9.49
CA ILE A 246 -15.59 14.92 -9.38
C ILE A 246 -15.51 16.12 -8.44
N LEU A 247 -14.72 15.98 -7.40
CA LEU A 247 -14.37 17.03 -6.43
C LEU A 247 -13.05 17.68 -6.85
N GLU A 248 -13.11 18.96 -7.16
CA GLU A 248 -11.95 19.76 -7.56
C GLU A 248 -11.44 20.58 -6.36
N GLY A 249 -10.11 20.69 -6.24
CA GLY A 249 -9.47 21.55 -5.24
C GLY A 249 -9.35 20.96 -3.83
N ILE A 250 -9.84 19.74 -3.60
CA ILE A 250 -9.88 19.14 -2.26
C ILE A 250 -8.55 18.49 -1.86
N ILE A 251 -7.67 18.19 -2.82
CA ILE A 251 -6.33 17.62 -2.58
C ILE A 251 -5.18 18.55 -3.00
N ASP A 252 -5.48 19.77 -3.45
CA ASP A 252 -4.47 20.75 -3.91
C ASP A 252 -3.40 21.06 -2.86
N HIS A 253 -3.66 20.78 -1.59
CA HIS A 253 -2.75 21.00 -0.47
C HIS A 253 -1.84 19.80 -0.16
N TRP A 254 -2.04 18.64 -0.81
CA TRP A 254 -1.23 17.45 -0.57
C TRP A 254 0.25 17.71 -0.92
N PRO A 255 1.19 17.25 -0.07
CA PRO A 255 2.62 17.29 -0.42
C PRO A 255 2.91 16.58 -1.74
N ALA A 256 2.20 15.49 -2.06
CA ALA A 256 2.33 14.72 -3.31
C ALA A 256 2.16 15.56 -4.60
N LEU A 257 1.46 16.70 -4.53
CA LEU A 257 1.24 17.59 -5.68
C LEU A 257 2.18 18.80 -5.71
N ASN A 258 2.78 19.17 -4.57
CA ASN A 258 3.47 20.45 -4.41
C ASN A 258 4.90 20.33 -3.90
N GLN A 259 5.08 19.70 -2.73
CA GLN A 259 6.35 19.67 -2.00
C GLN A 259 7.19 18.48 -2.45
N HIS A 260 6.54 17.34 -2.63
CA HIS A 260 7.11 16.07 -3.04
C HIS A 260 6.36 15.57 -4.28
N PRO A 261 6.44 16.26 -5.42
CA PRO A 261 5.79 15.79 -6.64
C PRO A 261 6.27 14.38 -6.94
N TRP A 262 5.32 13.43 -7.07
CA TRP A 262 5.59 12.01 -7.32
C TRP A 262 6.13 11.75 -8.73
N SER A 263 7.32 12.29 -8.99
CA SER A 263 8.17 12.01 -10.13
C SER A 263 8.77 10.61 -10.03
N ILE A 264 9.25 10.07 -11.15
CA ILE A 264 9.93 8.78 -11.17
C ILE A 264 11.15 8.81 -10.25
N GLU A 265 11.91 9.90 -10.26
CA GLU A 265 13.09 10.10 -9.42
C GLU A 265 12.72 10.07 -7.93
N TYR A 266 11.66 10.79 -7.54
CA TYR A 266 11.17 10.79 -6.16
C TYR A 266 10.74 9.39 -5.72
N LEU A 267 9.91 8.71 -6.53
CA LEU A 267 9.43 7.36 -6.24
C LEU A 267 10.57 6.35 -6.11
N ARG A 268 11.60 6.41 -6.97
CA ARG A 268 12.82 5.59 -6.83
C ARG A 268 13.55 5.88 -5.53
N SER A 269 13.71 7.15 -5.15
CA SER A 269 14.44 7.53 -3.94
C SER A 269 13.74 7.09 -2.64
N VAL A 270 12.40 7.13 -2.62
CA VAL A 270 11.60 6.84 -1.43
C VAL A 270 11.26 5.36 -1.32
N ALA A 271 10.85 4.76 -2.44
CA ALA A 271 10.26 3.43 -2.49
C ALA A 271 11.07 2.43 -3.32
N GLY A 272 12.12 2.84 -4.04
CA GLY A 272 12.78 2.03 -5.08
C GLY A 272 13.21 0.62 -4.67
N CYS A 273 13.74 0.45 -3.45
CA CYS A 273 14.18 -0.85 -2.94
C CYS A 273 13.04 -1.70 -2.33
N ARG A 274 11.82 -1.18 -2.25
CA ARG A 274 10.68 -1.85 -1.61
C ARG A 274 10.06 -2.86 -2.55
N THR A 275 9.80 -4.05 -2.04
CA THR A 275 9.15 -5.13 -2.82
C THR A 275 7.64 -4.96 -2.80
N VAL A 276 7.01 -4.92 -3.98
CA VAL A 276 5.58 -4.67 -4.19
C VAL A 276 4.97 -5.74 -5.11
N PRO A 277 3.68 -6.05 -4.94
CA PRO A 277 2.94 -6.87 -5.90
C PRO A 277 2.68 -6.09 -7.19
N VAL A 278 2.88 -6.78 -8.31
CA VAL A 278 2.64 -6.25 -9.65
C VAL A 278 1.83 -7.27 -10.43
N GLU A 279 0.69 -6.83 -10.95
CA GLU A 279 -0.09 -7.57 -11.92
C GLU A 279 0.60 -7.52 -13.28
N VAL A 280 0.69 -8.65 -13.96
CA VAL A 280 1.33 -8.79 -15.27
C VAL A 280 0.32 -9.43 -16.21
N GLY A 281 -0.07 -8.72 -17.25
CA GLY A 281 -1.13 -9.10 -18.18
C GLY A 281 -1.90 -7.88 -18.65
N SER A 282 -2.78 -8.05 -19.65
CA SER A 282 -3.57 -6.91 -20.14
C SER A 282 -4.70 -6.54 -19.17
N ARG A 283 -5.37 -7.56 -18.61
CA ARG A 283 -6.46 -7.46 -17.64
C ARG A 283 -6.42 -8.65 -16.67
N TYR A 284 -6.92 -8.47 -15.45
CA TYR A 284 -7.04 -9.57 -14.47
C TYR A 284 -8.08 -10.64 -14.84
N THR A 285 -8.87 -10.38 -15.88
CA THR A 285 -9.83 -11.33 -16.46
C THR A 285 -9.22 -12.24 -17.52
N ASP A 286 -7.99 -11.97 -17.96
CA ASP A 286 -7.33 -12.73 -19.02
C ASP A 286 -6.65 -14.00 -18.48
N GLU A 287 -6.56 -15.04 -19.30
CA GLU A 287 -5.96 -16.33 -18.89
C GLU A 287 -4.44 -16.25 -18.66
N ASP A 288 -3.75 -15.30 -19.30
CA ASP A 288 -2.31 -15.06 -19.17
C ASP A 288 -1.96 -14.09 -18.03
N TRP A 289 -2.96 -13.60 -17.28
CA TRP A 289 -2.72 -12.74 -16.13
C TRP A 289 -2.03 -13.50 -15.00
N SER A 290 -1.06 -12.84 -14.39
CA SER A 290 -0.35 -13.34 -13.22
C SER A 290 0.02 -12.20 -12.27
N GLN A 291 0.37 -12.55 -11.04
CA GLN A 291 0.99 -11.62 -10.10
C GLN A 291 2.44 -12.02 -9.85
N THR A 292 3.31 -11.01 -9.78
CA THR A 292 4.71 -11.17 -9.42
C THR A 292 5.11 -10.16 -8.35
N LEU A 293 6.25 -10.41 -7.70
CA LEU A 293 6.82 -9.53 -6.69
C LEU A 293 8.10 -8.92 -7.23
N LEU A 294 8.13 -7.60 -7.35
CA LEU A 294 9.27 -6.84 -7.85
C LEU A 294 9.59 -5.72 -6.87
N THR A 295 10.83 -5.27 -6.88
CA THR A 295 11.13 -3.96 -6.29
C THR A 295 10.46 -2.85 -7.11
N VAL A 296 10.16 -1.71 -6.49
CA VAL A 296 9.64 -0.53 -7.21
C VAL A 296 10.60 -0.07 -8.32
N ASN A 297 11.92 -0.15 -8.10
CA ASN A 297 12.92 0.13 -9.14
C ASN A 297 12.79 -0.83 -10.32
N GLU A 298 12.72 -2.14 -10.07
CA GLU A 298 12.52 -3.12 -11.14
C GLU A 298 11.19 -2.92 -11.87
N PHE A 299 10.12 -2.57 -11.15
CA PHE A 299 8.83 -2.25 -11.76
C PHE A 299 8.94 -1.04 -12.70
N ILE A 300 9.55 0.07 -12.22
CA ILE A 300 9.77 1.29 -13.00
C ILE A 300 10.63 0.99 -14.23
N ASP A 301 11.75 0.30 -14.05
CA ASP A 301 12.66 -0.02 -15.14
C ASP A 301 11.98 -0.91 -16.19
N ARG A 302 11.26 -1.96 -15.76
CA ARG A 302 10.67 -2.93 -16.69
C ARG A 302 9.41 -2.43 -17.40
N TYR A 303 8.53 -1.73 -16.70
CA TYR A 303 7.18 -1.43 -17.20
C TYR A 303 6.88 0.05 -17.42
N ILE A 304 7.68 0.98 -16.85
CA ILE A 304 7.44 2.42 -16.98
C ILE A 304 8.43 3.09 -17.94
N LEU A 305 9.74 2.88 -17.75
CA LEU A 305 10.77 3.58 -18.52
C LEU A 305 11.18 2.88 -19.81
N ASN A 306 11.14 1.55 -19.83
CA ASN A 306 11.44 0.76 -21.03
C ASN A 306 10.25 0.75 -22.00
N GLU A 307 9.90 1.93 -22.53
CA GLU A 307 9.09 2.05 -23.74
C GLU A 307 9.96 1.64 -24.92
N VAL A 308 9.82 0.41 -25.41
CA VAL A 308 10.48 -0.01 -26.64
C VAL A 308 9.73 0.63 -27.81
N GLN A 309 10.48 1.41 -28.59
CA GLN A 309 10.09 1.92 -29.90
C GLN A 309 9.45 0.82 -30.75
N ASP A 310 8.36 1.17 -31.43
CA ASP A 310 7.72 0.42 -32.53
C ASP A 310 8.65 -0.62 -33.19
N SER A 311 8.48 -1.89 -32.83
CA SER A 311 8.95 -3.01 -33.64
C SER A 311 8.01 -4.19 -33.46
N GLU A 312 7.00 -4.23 -34.34
CA GLU A 312 6.28 -5.35 -34.99
C GLU A 312 6.35 -6.81 -34.45
N SER A 313 6.67 -7.09 -33.19
CA SER A 313 6.67 -8.47 -32.68
C SER A 313 6.36 -8.58 -31.19
N ASP A 314 5.27 -9.31 -30.92
CA ASP A 314 4.79 -9.89 -29.67
C ASP A 314 4.34 -8.96 -28.52
N HIS A 315 3.09 -9.17 -28.13
CA HIS A 315 2.39 -8.58 -26.99
C HIS A 315 3.24 -8.63 -25.70
N LYS A 316 4.01 -7.58 -25.42
CA LYS A 316 4.74 -7.50 -24.15
C LYS A 316 3.76 -7.14 -23.04
N ALA A 317 3.70 -8.00 -22.02
CA ALA A 317 2.74 -7.89 -20.92
C ALA A 317 2.84 -6.53 -20.20
N VAL A 318 1.69 -5.92 -19.94
CA VAL A 318 1.57 -4.67 -19.17
C VAL A 318 1.76 -5.00 -17.69
N GLY A 319 2.56 -4.21 -16.98
CA GLY A 319 2.73 -4.33 -15.53
C GLY A 319 1.92 -3.25 -14.82
N TYR A 320 1.13 -3.63 -13.79
CA TYR A 320 0.33 -2.70 -13.01
C TYR A 320 0.49 -2.96 -11.51
N LEU A 321 0.99 -1.98 -10.76
CA LEU A 321 0.93 -1.98 -9.30
C LEU A 321 -0.49 -1.53 -8.92
N ALA A 322 -1.39 -2.50 -8.80
CA ALA A 322 -2.82 -2.27 -8.56
C ALA A 322 -3.20 -2.69 -7.14
N GLN A 323 -4.16 -1.96 -6.55
CA GLN A 323 -4.85 -2.32 -5.32
C GLN A 323 -3.92 -2.75 -4.16
N HIS A 324 -2.81 -2.03 -3.98
CA HIS A 324 -1.85 -2.33 -2.92
C HIS A 324 -1.88 -1.27 -1.82
N GLN A 325 -1.89 -1.68 -0.55
CA GLN A 325 -1.80 -0.81 0.63
C GLN A 325 -0.37 -0.27 0.82
N LEU A 326 0.14 0.40 -0.22
CA LEU A 326 1.51 0.87 -0.33
C LEU A 326 1.87 1.85 0.80
N PHE A 327 0.90 2.61 1.31
CA PHE A 327 1.11 3.66 2.31
C PHE A 327 1.39 3.10 3.70
N ASP A 328 0.87 1.91 4.02
CA ASP A 328 1.22 1.22 5.26
C ASP A 328 2.61 0.58 5.16
N GLN A 329 2.95 0.08 3.97
CA GLN A 329 4.30 -0.42 3.69
C GLN A 329 5.33 0.71 3.61
N ILE A 330 4.98 1.89 3.09
CA ILE A 330 5.90 3.02 2.81
C ILE A 330 5.36 4.30 3.46
N PRO A 331 5.63 4.49 4.76
CA PRO A 331 5.13 5.62 5.55
C PRO A 331 5.54 6.99 5.00
N GLU A 332 6.71 7.09 4.36
CA GLU A 332 7.14 8.33 3.70
C GLU A 332 6.17 8.77 2.59
N LEU A 333 5.54 7.83 1.86
CA LEU A 333 4.50 8.19 0.89
C LEU A 333 3.16 8.48 1.59
N LYS A 334 2.90 7.88 2.76
CA LYS A 334 1.71 8.18 3.58
C LYS A 334 1.74 9.63 4.07
N GLU A 335 2.92 10.15 4.38
CA GLU A 335 3.12 11.56 4.77
C GLU A 335 2.77 12.55 3.64
N ASP A 336 2.71 12.09 2.39
CA ASP A 336 2.43 12.93 1.21
C ASP A 336 0.94 13.08 0.88
N ILE A 337 0.06 12.35 1.55
CA ILE A 337 -1.39 12.33 1.30
C ILE A 337 -2.19 12.58 2.57
N ARG A 338 -3.45 12.99 2.43
CA ARG A 338 -4.39 13.15 3.55
C ARG A 338 -5.69 12.44 3.22
N ILE A 339 -6.36 11.89 4.22
CA ILE A 339 -7.70 11.34 4.05
C ILE A 339 -8.65 12.51 3.72
N PRO A 340 -9.47 12.43 2.66
CA PRO A 340 -10.44 13.48 2.36
C PRO A 340 -11.43 13.67 3.51
N ASP A 341 -11.65 14.93 3.93
CA ASP A 341 -12.56 15.26 5.05
C ASP A 341 -13.96 14.65 4.88
N TYR A 342 -14.42 14.46 3.65
CA TYR A 342 -15.73 13.86 3.33
C TYR A 342 -15.88 12.41 3.85
N CYS A 343 -14.79 11.69 4.11
CA CYS A 343 -14.84 10.36 4.73
C CYS A 343 -15.40 10.39 6.16
N CYS A 344 -15.35 11.54 6.85
CA CYS A 344 -15.93 11.67 8.20
C CYS A 344 -17.47 11.61 8.22
N LEU A 345 -18.11 11.57 7.05
CA LEU A 345 -19.55 11.36 6.90
C LEU A 345 -19.94 9.88 6.97
N GLY A 346 -18.94 8.99 6.97
CA GLY A 346 -19.12 7.55 7.11
C GLY A 346 -19.47 7.11 8.53
N GLU A 347 -19.79 5.83 8.67
CA GLU A 347 -20.12 5.20 9.95
C GLU A 347 -18.88 4.64 10.68
N ASP A 348 -17.85 4.27 9.92
CA ASP A 348 -16.63 3.62 10.43
C ASP A 348 -15.58 4.65 10.92
N ASP A 349 -14.65 4.19 11.75
CA ASP A 349 -13.53 5.01 12.22
C ASP A 349 -12.52 5.27 11.09
N GLU A 350 -11.74 6.36 11.21
CA GLU A 350 -10.70 6.72 10.21
C GLU A 350 -9.68 5.60 10.00
N ASP A 351 -9.39 4.82 11.04
CA ASP A 351 -8.45 3.69 11.01
C ASP A 351 -8.96 2.49 10.17
N ASP A 352 -10.27 2.43 9.88
CA ASP A 352 -10.87 1.38 9.04
C ASP A 352 -10.83 1.72 7.54
N ILE A 353 -10.42 2.95 7.19
CA ILE A 353 -10.31 3.39 5.79
C ILE A 353 -9.16 2.67 5.11
N THR A 354 -9.49 1.88 4.08
CA THR A 354 -8.47 1.18 3.30
C THR A 354 -7.91 2.09 2.21
N VAL A 355 -6.62 2.38 2.26
CA VAL A 355 -5.93 3.28 1.32
C VAL A 355 -5.05 2.48 0.36
N ASN A 356 -5.40 2.47 -0.92
CA ASN A 356 -4.66 1.72 -1.95
C ASN A 356 -3.97 2.64 -2.97
N ALA A 357 -2.80 2.21 -3.43
CA ALA A 357 -2.06 2.82 -4.53
C ALA A 357 -2.36 2.11 -5.85
N TRP A 358 -2.39 2.90 -6.92
CA TRP A 358 -2.59 2.45 -8.29
C TRP A 358 -1.54 3.11 -9.20
N PHE A 359 -0.44 2.41 -9.49
CA PHE A 359 0.68 2.94 -10.26
C PHE A 359 0.98 2.08 -11.48
N GLY A 360 0.95 2.70 -12.66
CA GLY A 360 1.15 1.97 -13.91
C GLY A 360 1.50 2.85 -15.11
N PRO A 361 1.96 2.23 -16.22
CA PRO A 361 2.18 2.93 -17.47
C PRO A 361 0.86 3.33 -18.14
N LYS A 362 0.98 4.04 -19.26
CA LYS A 362 -0.13 4.25 -20.17
C LYS A 362 -0.72 2.90 -20.61
N GLY A 363 -2.05 2.82 -20.64
CA GLY A 363 -2.77 1.66 -21.16
C GLY A 363 -3.13 0.60 -20.12
N THR A 364 -2.74 0.73 -18.85
CA THR A 364 -3.26 -0.17 -17.80
C THR A 364 -4.78 -0.05 -17.72
N VAL A 365 -5.45 -1.19 -17.64
CA VAL A 365 -6.92 -1.28 -17.57
C VAL A 365 -7.32 -1.98 -16.27
N SER A 366 -8.27 -1.39 -15.56
CA SER A 366 -9.10 -2.09 -14.59
C SER A 366 -10.44 -2.37 -15.28
N PRO A 367 -10.73 -3.65 -15.62
CA PRO A 367 -12.03 -4.09 -16.14
C PRO A 367 -13.22 -3.55 -15.34
N LEU A 368 -14.40 -3.54 -15.97
CA LEU A 368 -15.61 -3.03 -15.33
C LEU A 368 -16.01 -3.90 -14.14
N HIS A 369 -15.98 -3.32 -12.94
CA HIS A 369 -16.30 -4.02 -11.69
C HIS A 369 -16.99 -3.09 -10.69
N GLN A 370 -17.51 -3.67 -9.62
CA GLN A 370 -18.09 -2.94 -8.48
C GLN A 370 -17.39 -3.28 -7.17
N ASP A 371 -17.27 -2.27 -6.31
CA ASP A 371 -16.67 -2.37 -4.98
C ASP A 371 -17.73 -2.40 -3.86
N PRO A 372 -17.42 -3.00 -2.70
CA PRO A 372 -18.37 -3.13 -1.59
C PRO A 372 -18.49 -1.88 -0.71
N GLN A 373 -17.65 -0.86 -0.89
CA GLN A 373 -17.56 0.35 -0.07
C GLN A 373 -17.68 1.61 -0.92
N GLN A 374 -17.88 2.77 -0.28
CA GLN A 374 -17.69 4.06 -0.92
C GLN A 374 -16.22 4.22 -1.31
N ASN A 375 -15.94 4.93 -2.41
CA ASN A 375 -14.56 5.11 -2.85
C ASN A 375 -14.30 6.55 -3.30
N PHE A 376 -13.24 7.17 -2.78
CA PHE A 376 -12.62 8.33 -3.40
C PHE A 376 -11.38 7.92 -4.17
N LEU A 377 -11.40 8.08 -5.49
CA LEU A 377 -10.23 7.89 -6.34
C LEU A 377 -9.57 9.26 -6.60
N ALA A 378 -8.50 9.56 -5.88
CA ALA A 378 -7.69 10.75 -6.05
C ALA A 378 -6.61 10.54 -7.11
N GLN A 379 -6.55 11.43 -8.11
CA GLN A 379 -5.56 11.34 -9.18
C GLN A 379 -4.36 12.25 -8.87
N VAL A 380 -3.18 11.65 -8.72
CA VAL A 380 -1.95 12.39 -8.35
C VAL A 380 -1.10 12.66 -9.58
N VAL A 381 -0.83 11.62 -10.40
CA VAL A 381 0.03 11.72 -11.59
C VAL A 381 -0.74 11.24 -12.81
N GLY A 382 -0.62 11.96 -13.93
CA GLY A 382 -1.24 11.58 -15.20
C GLY A 382 -2.75 11.69 -15.21
N ASN A 383 -3.38 11.09 -16.23
CA ASN A 383 -4.82 11.15 -16.46
C ASN A 383 -5.41 9.74 -16.64
N LYS A 384 -6.63 9.53 -16.16
CA LYS A 384 -7.40 8.30 -16.35
C LYS A 384 -8.72 8.57 -17.04
N TYR A 385 -9.08 7.73 -18.00
CA TYR A 385 -10.44 7.66 -18.52
C TYR A 385 -11.24 6.68 -17.65
N ILE A 386 -12.45 7.09 -17.27
CA ILE A 386 -13.32 6.33 -16.39
C ILE A 386 -14.74 6.30 -16.98
N ARG A 387 -15.37 5.13 -16.96
CA ARG A 387 -16.80 4.96 -17.26
C ARG A 387 -17.51 4.32 -16.07
N LEU A 388 -18.68 4.85 -15.73
CA LEU A 388 -19.47 4.52 -14.55
C LEU A 388 -20.88 4.08 -14.96
N TYR A 389 -21.37 2.99 -14.38
CA TYR A 389 -22.73 2.49 -14.56
C TYR A 389 -23.42 2.34 -13.20
N SER A 390 -24.72 2.66 -13.16
CA SER A 390 -25.53 2.53 -11.95
C SER A 390 -25.65 1.06 -11.51
N PRO A 391 -25.68 0.77 -10.20
CA PRO A 391 -26.02 -0.55 -9.70
C PRO A 391 -27.38 -1.06 -10.21
N GLU A 392 -28.32 -0.16 -10.53
CA GLU A 392 -29.64 -0.48 -11.10
C GLU A 392 -29.54 -1.16 -12.47
N ASP A 393 -28.44 -0.95 -13.19
CA ASP A 393 -28.21 -1.52 -14.53
C ASP A 393 -27.40 -2.82 -14.48
N THR A 394 -27.10 -3.38 -13.31
CA THR A 394 -26.25 -4.58 -13.12
C THR A 394 -26.60 -5.73 -14.08
N GLU A 395 -27.88 -6.00 -14.31
CA GLU A 395 -28.31 -7.09 -15.21
C GLU A 395 -27.86 -6.87 -16.67
N LYS A 396 -27.71 -5.62 -17.10
CA LYS A 396 -27.23 -5.24 -18.44
C LYS A 396 -25.71 -5.32 -18.56
N LEU A 397 -24.99 -5.48 -17.45
CA LEU A 397 -23.53 -5.49 -17.40
C LEU A 397 -22.94 -6.89 -17.40
N TYR A 398 -23.77 -7.94 -17.45
CA TYR A 398 -23.35 -9.34 -17.55
C TYR A 398 -22.22 -9.72 -16.57
N PRO A 399 -22.44 -9.66 -15.24
CA PRO A 399 -21.45 -10.09 -14.27
C PRO A 399 -21.01 -11.54 -14.50
N HIS A 400 -19.79 -11.91 -14.13
CA HIS A 400 -19.38 -13.31 -14.14
C HIS A 400 -20.21 -14.14 -13.15
N GLN A 401 -20.44 -15.41 -13.46
CA GLN A 401 -21.19 -16.32 -12.56
C GLN A 401 -20.30 -16.99 -11.50
N SER A 402 -18.97 -16.88 -11.62
CA SER A 402 -18.05 -17.49 -10.67
C SER A 402 -18.03 -16.69 -9.35
N GLN A 403 -17.90 -17.38 -8.21
CA GLN A 403 -17.88 -16.72 -6.90
C GLN A 403 -16.76 -15.67 -6.77
N LEU A 404 -15.63 -15.87 -7.43
CA LEU A 404 -14.47 -14.96 -7.34
C LEU A 404 -14.60 -13.71 -8.20
N LEU A 405 -15.37 -13.76 -9.30
CA LEU A 405 -15.49 -12.65 -10.26
C LEU A 405 -16.92 -12.09 -10.36
N HIS A 406 -17.83 -12.47 -9.45
CA HIS A 406 -19.23 -12.05 -9.50
C HIS A 406 -19.44 -10.53 -9.45
N ASN A 407 -18.44 -9.77 -9.00
CA ASN A 407 -18.43 -8.31 -8.98
C ASN A 407 -17.75 -7.71 -10.22
N THR A 408 -17.35 -8.51 -11.21
CA THR A 408 -16.70 -8.08 -12.46
C THR A 408 -17.59 -8.43 -13.66
N SER A 409 -17.65 -7.54 -14.64
CA SER A 409 -18.40 -7.68 -15.89
C SER A 409 -17.63 -8.54 -16.88
N GLN A 410 -18.35 -9.34 -17.66
CA GLN A 410 -17.78 -10.09 -18.79
C GLN A 410 -17.53 -9.22 -20.04
N VAL A 411 -17.92 -7.93 -19.99
CA VAL A 411 -17.98 -7.06 -21.17
C VAL A 411 -16.74 -6.18 -21.30
N GLU A 412 -16.20 -6.11 -22.51
CA GLU A 412 -15.15 -5.18 -22.88
C GLU A 412 -15.73 -3.79 -23.18
N VAL A 413 -15.64 -2.88 -22.21
CA VAL A 413 -16.34 -1.58 -22.22
C VAL A 413 -16.08 -0.72 -23.45
N GLU A 414 -14.83 -0.70 -23.94
CA GLU A 414 -14.44 0.14 -25.08
C GLU A 414 -14.61 -0.56 -26.44
N SER A 415 -14.91 -1.87 -26.44
CA SER A 415 -15.18 -2.64 -27.65
C SER A 415 -16.19 -3.76 -27.35
N PRO A 416 -17.43 -3.43 -26.96
CA PRO A 416 -18.39 -4.42 -26.52
C PRO A 416 -18.85 -5.30 -27.69
N ASP A 417 -18.88 -6.62 -27.46
CA ASP A 417 -19.50 -7.58 -28.37
C ASP A 417 -21.03 -7.43 -28.27
N ALA A 418 -21.62 -6.65 -29.17
CA ALA A 418 -23.06 -6.34 -29.16
C ALA A 418 -23.94 -7.55 -29.52
N GLU A 419 -23.39 -8.59 -30.16
CA GLU A 419 -24.13 -9.82 -30.44
C GLU A 419 -24.23 -10.67 -29.16
N ARG A 420 -23.14 -10.75 -28.40
CA ARG A 420 -23.08 -11.50 -27.13
C ARG A 420 -23.71 -10.75 -25.96
N PHE A 421 -23.60 -9.42 -25.94
CA PHE A 421 -24.02 -8.55 -24.85
C PHE A 421 -24.96 -7.41 -25.31
N PRO A 422 -26.12 -7.73 -25.92
CA PRO A 422 -26.98 -6.74 -26.54
C PRO A 422 -27.56 -5.70 -25.57
N GLU A 423 -27.75 -6.04 -24.29
CA GLU A 423 -28.30 -5.09 -23.31
C GLU A 423 -27.24 -4.09 -22.81
N PHE A 424 -25.96 -4.44 -22.88
CA PHE A 424 -24.87 -3.56 -22.43
C PHE A 424 -24.83 -2.26 -23.24
N VAL A 425 -25.04 -2.36 -24.55
CA VAL A 425 -25.04 -1.20 -25.47
C VAL A 425 -26.16 -0.21 -25.15
N LYS A 426 -27.20 -0.65 -24.43
CA LYS A 426 -28.34 0.17 -24.01
C LYS A 426 -28.21 0.69 -22.58
N ALA A 427 -27.22 0.24 -21.82
CA ALA A 427 -27.04 0.64 -20.44
C ALA A 427 -26.58 2.12 -20.38
N PRO A 428 -27.30 2.98 -19.63
CA PRO A 428 -26.86 4.36 -19.44
C PRO A 428 -25.57 4.38 -18.63
N TYR A 429 -24.71 5.35 -18.92
CA TYR A 429 -23.43 5.52 -18.22
C TYR A 429 -23.08 7.00 -18.06
N LEU A 430 -22.18 7.25 -17.12
CA LEU A 430 -21.41 8.48 -17.05
C LEU A 430 -19.95 8.19 -17.40
N GLU A 431 -19.24 9.16 -17.94
CA GLU A 431 -17.81 9.03 -18.22
C GLU A 431 -17.05 10.33 -17.93
N CYS A 432 -15.76 10.20 -17.64
CA CYS A 432 -14.91 11.34 -17.39
C CYS A 432 -13.44 11.07 -17.73
N VAL A 433 -12.68 12.14 -17.86
CA VAL A 433 -11.22 12.11 -17.74
C VAL A 433 -10.87 12.71 -16.37
N LEU A 434 -10.38 11.86 -15.48
CA LEU A 434 -9.90 12.26 -14.16
C LEU A 434 -8.46 12.77 -14.29
N ARG A 435 -8.24 14.04 -13.95
CA ARG A 435 -6.97 14.74 -14.12
C ARG A 435 -6.20 14.81 -12.81
N SER A 436 -4.89 14.99 -12.87
CA SER A 436 -4.07 15.29 -11.68
C SER A 436 -4.70 16.46 -10.87
N GLY A 437 -4.93 16.22 -9.58
CA GLY A 437 -5.63 17.13 -8.66
C GLY A 437 -7.13 16.87 -8.49
N ASP A 438 -7.75 16.10 -9.38
CA ASP A 438 -9.16 15.71 -9.26
C ASP A 438 -9.33 14.52 -8.30
N VAL A 439 -10.48 14.48 -7.62
CA VAL A 439 -10.93 13.30 -6.87
C VAL A 439 -12.29 12.86 -7.36
N LEU A 440 -12.43 11.60 -7.80
CA LEU A 440 -13.72 11.01 -8.16
C LEU A 440 -14.34 10.33 -6.95
N PHE A 441 -15.56 10.73 -6.60
CA PHE A 441 -16.43 9.94 -5.74
C PHE A 441 -17.11 8.85 -6.57
N ILE A 442 -16.85 7.59 -6.21
CA ILE A 442 -17.50 6.39 -6.75
C ILE A 442 -18.40 5.86 -5.62
N PRO A 443 -19.73 5.98 -5.74
CA PRO A 443 -20.62 5.49 -4.72
C PRO A 443 -20.52 3.97 -4.58
N VAL A 444 -20.84 3.47 -3.39
CA VAL A 444 -20.86 2.03 -3.10
C VAL A 444 -21.65 1.25 -4.17
N LYS A 445 -21.09 0.11 -4.62
CA LYS A 445 -21.62 -0.73 -5.71
C LYS A 445 -21.68 -0.11 -7.10
N TYR A 446 -21.25 1.13 -7.32
CA TYR A 446 -21.16 1.63 -8.70
C TYR A 446 -20.15 0.83 -9.51
N TRP A 447 -20.59 0.43 -10.69
CA TRP A 447 -19.75 -0.24 -11.65
C TRP A 447 -18.82 0.77 -12.30
N HIS A 448 -17.52 0.51 -12.28
CA HIS A 448 -16.53 1.43 -12.81
C HIS A 448 -15.46 0.72 -13.63
N TYR A 449 -15.17 1.28 -14.80
CA TYR A 449 -14.09 0.89 -15.71
C TYR A 449 -13.05 2.00 -15.71
N VAL A 450 -11.77 1.64 -15.70
CA VAL A 450 -10.67 2.62 -15.64
C VAL A 450 -9.58 2.25 -16.63
N ARG A 451 -9.12 3.23 -17.41
CA ARG A 451 -7.93 3.11 -18.26
C ARG A 451 -6.98 4.29 -18.08
N SER A 452 -5.70 4.00 -17.83
CA SER A 452 -4.65 5.02 -17.76
C SER A 452 -4.33 5.56 -19.15
N LEU A 453 -4.39 6.88 -19.31
CA LEU A 453 -4.13 7.56 -20.58
C LEU A 453 -2.65 7.91 -20.77
N GLU A 454 -1.91 7.95 -19.67
CA GLU A 454 -0.49 8.28 -19.53
C GLU A 454 0.09 7.39 -18.41
N ILE A 455 1.38 7.55 -18.10
CA ILE A 455 1.90 7.07 -16.79
C ILE A 455 1.04 7.69 -15.70
N SER A 456 0.46 6.85 -14.85
CA SER A 456 -0.57 7.25 -13.90
C SER A 456 -0.27 6.76 -12.50
N PHE A 457 -0.51 7.62 -11.51
CA PHE A 457 -0.54 7.26 -10.09
C PHE A 457 -1.82 7.82 -9.46
N SER A 458 -2.66 6.93 -8.93
CA SER A 458 -3.87 7.28 -8.18
C SER A 458 -3.83 6.70 -6.77
N VAL A 459 -4.58 7.33 -5.86
CA VAL A 459 -4.80 6.87 -4.48
C VAL A 459 -6.29 6.66 -4.29
N SER A 460 -6.72 5.48 -3.86
CA SER A 460 -8.12 5.23 -3.53
C SER A 460 -8.32 5.12 -2.02
N PHE A 461 -9.41 5.69 -1.52
CA PHE A 461 -9.84 5.58 -0.12
C PHE A 461 -11.16 4.84 -0.08
N TRP A 462 -11.18 3.63 0.46
CA TRP A 462 -12.39 2.84 0.64
C TRP A 462 -12.91 3.04 2.07
N TRP A 463 -14.15 3.49 2.18
CA TRP A 463 -14.80 3.87 3.44
C TRP A 463 -16.30 3.52 3.40
N SER A 464 -16.96 3.47 4.56
CA SER A 464 -18.37 3.03 4.66
C SER A 464 -19.27 4.13 5.19
#